data_AF-A0A0D7B1C2-F1
#
_entry.id   AF-A0A0D7B1C2-F1
#
_cell.length_a   1.000
_cell.length_b   1.000
_cell.length_c   1.000
_cell.angle_alpha   90.00
_cell.angle_beta   90.00
_cell.angle_gamma   90.00
#
_symmetry.space_group_name_H-M   'P 1'
#
loop_
_entity.id
_entity.type
_entity.pdbx_description
1 polymer ?
#
loop_
_entity_poly.entity_id
_entity_poly.type
_entity_poly.pdbx_seq_one_letter_code
_entity_poly.pdbx_strand_id
1 'polypeptide(L)'
;MFKSNDLLGYGHATRVSAFTSYLLTLPTEQRPSVHIVSSAPEHVFSESIALGAHYRRAEIDPVVVQPLAYRVDRRESVNVLKNFLSRKEDLLSNEVEFLQGIGARCVLSDAAFLGCLAAKRAGIPSALITNFTFDSVYSYLATTIAEPEDELDPFRLFDAFIPDDPISEEELMPLVDQIHAGYRAADLLLTLPGNIPIPSFALAPGLPASSWVSPETGDLHPYVARILSKRDPDASSELWPPLPFPPESPLSQKLISRIVRRAPLLVRNPNVDIYTDMGRSAFLQRLGVPQQLHDSKILVVSFGGQVVRPPSRANSRPRTRRNSVTAPTAPTPTQSPAIGLGLASVLLGSPMEDEDDMLQRQLRALGIYEPTYDMSAFDGDLPQTPPSEPVPDLLTSPRLATSTHIWIPGAPPAFKPTPTLGVSPKSPTSTSTPSFPSFSMIPPTPRIEQVSMSSAPDDTEALLLPDETWIAIICGVTKEQWLSQGDEELPEGFYIAPRDVYMPDLTAIGDVVLGKLGYGTVSECINVQTPFVYVSRPIFVEEHGLRLLLEKQGVGVELSRDQYEGGDWADAVSEAYEKGKDAKDKGRKDGVKTALRREKEGMKMARDILAWVDACWANT
;
A
#
# COMPACT_ATOMS: atom_id res chain seq x y z
N MET A 1 -5.60 -16.29 11.84
CA MET A 1 -6.92 -15.72 11.46
C MET A 1 -6.67 -14.39 10.76
N PHE A 2 -6.50 -14.39 9.44
CA PHE A 2 -6.13 -13.17 8.70
C PHE A 2 -7.36 -12.28 8.48
N LYS A 3 -7.33 -11.05 9.00
CA LYS A 3 -8.35 -10.03 8.73
C LYS A 3 -8.13 -9.44 7.34
N SER A 4 -8.66 -10.10 6.32
CA SER A 4 -8.91 -9.44 5.03
C SER A 4 -10.07 -8.46 5.19
N ASN A 5 -9.90 -7.19 4.80
CA ASN A 5 -10.95 -6.34 4.23
C ASN A 5 -10.38 -4.96 3.90
N ASP A 6 -9.71 -4.85 2.76
CA ASP A 6 -9.50 -3.55 2.10
C ASP A 6 -9.49 -3.73 0.59
N LEU A 7 -10.26 -2.88 -0.11
CA LEU A 7 -10.24 -2.80 -1.57
C LEU A 7 -8.91 -2.23 -2.10
N LEU A 8 -8.13 -1.59 -1.22
CA LEU A 8 -6.75 -1.18 -1.45
C LEU A 8 -5.83 -2.33 -1.03
N GLY A 9 -5.37 -3.10 -2.01
CA GLY A 9 -4.58 -4.32 -1.81
C GLY A 9 -4.81 -5.34 -2.93
N TYR A 10 -5.96 -5.27 -3.61
CA TYR A 10 -6.35 -6.15 -4.71
C TYR A 10 -5.79 -5.77 -6.08
N GLY A 11 -4.58 -5.18 -6.15
CA GLY A 11 -4.01 -4.64 -7.39
C GLY A 11 -3.86 -5.63 -8.55
N HIS A 12 -3.66 -6.93 -8.25
CA HIS A 12 -3.71 -7.99 -9.26
C HIS A 12 -5.15 -8.33 -9.66
N ALA A 13 -6.06 -8.49 -8.69
CA ALA A 13 -7.47 -8.82 -8.97
C ALA A 13 -8.21 -7.70 -9.74
N THR A 14 -7.94 -6.42 -9.49
CA THR A 14 -8.50 -5.33 -10.30
C THR A 14 -7.96 -5.31 -11.73
N ARG A 15 -6.69 -5.69 -11.93
CA ARG A 15 -6.05 -5.88 -13.24
C ARG A 15 -6.66 -7.06 -14.01
N VAL A 16 -6.86 -8.19 -13.34
CA VAL A 16 -7.56 -9.38 -13.86
C VAL A 16 -9.02 -9.05 -14.22
N SER A 17 -9.72 -8.28 -13.39
CA SER A 17 -11.08 -7.81 -13.68
C SER A 17 -11.11 -6.93 -14.94
N ALA A 18 -10.23 -5.92 -15.02
CA ALA A 18 -10.12 -5.05 -16.19
C ALA A 18 -9.82 -5.83 -17.49
N PHE A 19 -8.93 -6.82 -17.45
CA PHE A 19 -8.61 -7.61 -18.64
C PHE A 19 -9.71 -8.61 -19.02
N THR A 20 -10.36 -9.23 -18.03
CA THR A 20 -11.53 -10.11 -18.24
C THR A 20 -12.67 -9.36 -18.91
N SER A 21 -12.93 -8.11 -18.50
CA SER A 21 -13.91 -7.25 -19.16
C SER A 21 -13.60 -7.04 -20.65
N TYR A 22 -12.34 -6.91 -21.07
CA TYR A 22 -11.96 -6.82 -22.49
C TYR A 22 -12.14 -8.15 -23.25
N LEU A 23 -11.98 -9.30 -22.60
CA LEU A 23 -12.26 -10.61 -23.21
C LEU A 23 -13.78 -10.80 -23.42
N LEU A 24 -14.60 -10.45 -22.43
CA LEU A 24 -16.04 -10.66 -22.44
C LEU A 24 -16.83 -9.63 -23.26
N THR A 25 -16.27 -8.45 -23.53
CA THR A 25 -16.86 -7.45 -24.42
C THR A 25 -16.57 -7.67 -25.91
N LEU A 26 -15.80 -8.71 -26.27
CA LEU A 26 -15.61 -9.10 -27.67
C LEU A 26 -16.93 -9.51 -28.35
N PRO A 27 -17.00 -9.44 -29.70
CA PRO A 27 -18.11 -9.98 -30.48
C PRO A 27 -18.38 -11.45 -30.14
N THR A 28 -19.65 -11.85 -30.18
CA THR A 28 -20.13 -13.17 -29.74
C THR A 28 -19.38 -14.33 -30.39
N GLU A 29 -18.94 -14.17 -31.64
CA GLU A 29 -18.20 -15.17 -32.42
C GLU A 29 -16.75 -15.37 -31.95
N GLN A 30 -16.20 -14.43 -31.19
CA GLN A 30 -14.83 -14.44 -30.65
C GLN A 30 -14.80 -14.50 -29.12
N ARG A 31 -15.95 -14.42 -28.45
CA ARG A 31 -16.04 -14.30 -26.99
C ARG A 31 -15.70 -15.64 -26.31
N PRO A 32 -14.67 -15.71 -25.46
CA PRO A 32 -14.36 -16.92 -24.70
C PRO A 32 -15.30 -17.07 -23.49
N SER A 33 -15.45 -18.30 -22.99
CA SER A 33 -15.82 -18.50 -21.58
C SER A 33 -14.61 -18.15 -20.71
N VAL A 34 -14.81 -17.39 -19.63
CA VAL A 34 -13.74 -16.98 -18.72
C VAL A 34 -14.05 -17.43 -17.30
N HIS A 35 -13.12 -18.17 -16.71
CA HIS A 35 -13.16 -18.57 -15.31
C HIS A 35 -12.07 -17.80 -14.54
N ILE A 36 -12.48 -16.97 -13.58
CA ILE A 36 -11.59 -16.25 -12.68
C ILE A 36 -11.35 -17.14 -11.45
N VAL A 37 -10.09 -17.48 -11.21
CA VAL A 37 -9.64 -18.22 -10.02
C VAL A 37 -8.81 -17.26 -9.17
N SER A 38 -9.22 -17.01 -7.93
CA SER A 38 -8.50 -16.06 -7.04
C SER A 38 -8.82 -16.28 -5.57
N SER A 39 -7.89 -15.88 -4.70
CA SER A 39 -8.10 -15.81 -3.25
C SER A 39 -8.86 -14.54 -2.83
N ALA A 40 -8.85 -13.50 -3.67
CA ALA A 40 -9.52 -12.22 -3.47
C ALA A 40 -11.05 -12.37 -3.46
N PRO A 41 -11.80 -11.54 -2.72
CA PRO A 41 -13.26 -11.62 -2.62
C PRO A 41 -13.98 -11.44 -3.96
N GLU A 42 -15.09 -12.16 -4.13
CA GLU A 42 -15.93 -12.15 -5.34
C GLU A 42 -16.35 -10.75 -5.79
N HIS A 43 -16.67 -9.83 -4.86
CA HIS A 43 -17.14 -8.49 -5.17
C HIS A 43 -16.14 -7.65 -5.98
N VAL A 44 -14.83 -7.95 -5.89
CA VAL A 44 -13.76 -7.30 -6.68
C VAL A 44 -13.91 -7.57 -8.18
N PHE A 45 -14.56 -8.70 -8.53
CA PHE A 45 -14.80 -9.15 -9.90
C PHE A 45 -16.23 -8.90 -10.38
N SER A 46 -17.04 -8.15 -9.62
CA SER A 46 -18.47 -7.90 -9.90
C SER A 46 -18.74 -7.42 -11.34
N GLU A 47 -17.93 -6.49 -11.87
CA GLU A 47 -18.00 -6.05 -13.28
C GLU A 47 -17.81 -7.21 -14.28
N SER A 48 -16.78 -8.02 -14.06
CA SER A 48 -16.49 -9.20 -14.90
C SER A 48 -17.57 -10.27 -14.80
N ILE A 49 -18.11 -10.50 -13.60
CA ILE A 49 -19.20 -11.47 -13.35
C ILE A 49 -20.48 -10.99 -14.04
N ALA A 50 -20.79 -9.69 -13.99
CA ALA A 50 -21.93 -9.11 -14.70
C ALA A 50 -21.80 -9.23 -16.24
N LEU A 51 -20.57 -9.30 -16.78
CA LEU A 51 -20.28 -9.57 -18.18
C LEU A 51 -20.27 -11.08 -18.54
N GLY A 52 -20.43 -11.97 -17.55
CA GLY A 52 -20.52 -13.43 -17.74
C GLY A 52 -19.29 -14.23 -17.28
N ALA A 53 -18.36 -13.65 -16.52
CA ALA A 53 -17.27 -14.42 -15.92
C ALA A 53 -17.77 -15.39 -14.83
N HIS A 54 -17.22 -16.60 -14.81
CA HIS A 54 -17.41 -17.54 -13.70
C HIS A 54 -16.32 -17.32 -12.64
N TYR A 55 -16.69 -17.05 -11.39
CA TYR A 55 -15.74 -16.92 -10.28
C TYR A 55 -15.61 -18.23 -9.48
N ARG A 56 -14.37 -18.61 -9.14
CA ARG A 56 -14.07 -19.64 -8.14
C ARG A 56 -13.03 -19.10 -7.14
N ARG A 57 -13.37 -19.14 -5.85
CA ARG A 57 -12.42 -18.83 -4.79
C ARG A 57 -11.42 -19.97 -4.60
N ALA A 58 -10.12 -19.69 -4.68
CA ALA A 58 -9.05 -20.67 -4.46
C ALA A 58 -7.74 -19.99 -3.99
N GLU A 59 -6.89 -20.74 -3.28
CA GLU A 59 -5.55 -20.31 -2.90
C GLU A 59 -4.55 -20.82 -3.95
N ILE A 60 -3.99 -19.91 -4.77
CA ILE A 60 -3.16 -20.25 -5.93
C ILE A 60 -1.75 -19.63 -5.90
N ASP A 61 -1.48 -18.80 -4.90
CA ASP A 61 -0.25 -18.04 -4.71
C ASP A 61 0.02 -17.74 -3.22
N PRO A 62 1.30 -17.79 -2.78
CA PRO A 62 1.70 -17.42 -1.42
C PRO A 62 1.90 -15.90 -1.30
N VAL A 63 1.29 -15.28 -0.30
CA VAL A 63 1.36 -13.83 -0.06
C VAL A 63 2.60 -13.40 0.74
N VAL A 64 3.15 -12.23 0.40
CA VAL A 64 4.23 -11.57 1.16
C VAL A 64 3.62 -10.76 2.30
N VAL A 65 4.03 -11.05 3.54
CA VAL A 65 3.52 -10.44 4.76
C VAL A 65 4.13 -9.06 4.97
N GLN A 66 3.27 -8.06 5.16
CA GLN A 66 3.64 -6.64 5.25
C GLN A 66 2.85 -6.01 6.40
N PRO A 67 3.42 -5.93 7.63
CA PRO A 67 2.72 -5.40 8.79
C PRO A 67 2.44 -3.90 8.67
N LEU A 68 3.32 -3.15 8.00
CA LEU A 68 3.19 -1.71 7.71
C LEU A 68 3.30 -1.46 6.20
N ALA A 69 2.90 -0.28 5.73
CA ALA A 69 2.76 0.00 4.30
C ALA A 69 4.09 -0.14 3.55
N TYR A 70 5.16 0.26 4.22
CA TYR A 70 6.55 0.29 3.76
C TYR A 70 7.37 -0.92 4.20
N ARG A 71 6.91 -1.69 5.19
CA ARG A 71 7.68 -2.76 5.86
C ARG A 71 7.30 -4.15 5.38
N VAL A 72 8.29 -5.00 5.13
CA VAL A 72 8.12 -6.43 4.78
C VAL A 72 8.57 -7.30 5.94
N ASP A 73 7.72 -8.21 6.42
CA ASP A 73 8.15 -9.24 7.36
C ASP A 73 8.78 -10.39 6.57
N ARG A 74 10.11 -10.41 6.50
CA ARG A 74 10.85 -11.43 5.74
C ARG A 74 10.61 -12.84 6.29
N ARG A 75 10.63 -13.00 7.62
CA ARG A 75 10.58 -14.32 8.27
C ARG A 75 9.19 -14.93 8.14
N GLU A 76 8.14 -14.15 8.37
CA GLU A 76 6.77 -14.66 8.21
C GLU A 76 6.39 -14.84 6.74
N SER A 77 6.92 -14.03 5.82
CA SER A 77 6.77 -14.29 4.38
C SER A 77 7.37 -15.65 3.98
N VAL A 78 8.53 -16.02 4.55
CA VAL A 78 9.13 -17.35 4.33
C VAL A 78 8.31 -18.46 4.99
N ASN A 79 7.72 -18.24 6.16
CA ASN A 79 6.82 -19.21 6.80
C ASN A 79 5.56 -19.46 5.95
N VAL A 80 4.92 -18.40 5.45
CA VAL A 80 3.77 -18.47 4.53
C VAL A 80 4.16 -19.22 3.26
N LEU A 81 5.31 -18.93 2.65
CA LEU A 81 5.81 -19.65 1.48
C LEU A 81 6.01 -21.15 1.76
N LYS A 82 6.65 -21.52 2.88
CA LYS A 82 6.84 -22.93 3.27
C LYS A 82 5.51 -23.66 3.46
N ASN A 83 4.53 -23.01 4.09
CA ASN A 83 3.19 -23.57 4.33
C ASN A 83 2.30 -23.64 3.06
N PHE A 84 2.57 -22.81 2.06
CA PHE A 84 1.98 -22.97 0.73
C PHE A 84 2.65 -24.12 -0.03
N LEU A 85 3.99 -24.15 -0.06
CA LEU A 85 4.76 -25.15 -0.79
C LEU A 85 4.56 -26.58 -0.26
N SER A 86 4.33 -26.77 1.05
CA SER A 86 4.00 -28.06 1.64
C SER A 86 2.69 -28.66 1.12
N ARG A 87 1.72 -27.82 0.71
CA ARG A 87 0.41 -28.20 0.14
C ARG A 87 0.37 -28.13 -1.40
N LYS A 88 1.48 -27.72 -2.04
CA LYS A 88 1.54 -27.38 -3.47
C LYS A 88 1.06 -28.52 -4.37
N GLU A 89 1.43 -29.77 -4.10
CA GLU A 89 1.05 -30.91 -4.96
C GLU A 89 -0.45 -31.25 -4.88
N ASP A 90 -1.07 -31.08 -3.71
CA ASP A 90 -2.53 -31.24 -3.54
C ASP A 90 -3.28 -30.12 -4.26
N LEU A 91 -2.87 -28.86 -4.02
CA LEU A 91 -3.41 -27.69 -4.72
C LEU A 91 -3.28 -27.83 -6.23
N LEU A 92 -2.11 -28.25 -6.72
CA LEU A 92 -1.83 -28.46 -8.13
C LEU A 92 -2.68 -29.58 -8.75
N SER A 93 -2.95 -30.65 -8.02
CA SER A 93 -3.82 -31.74 -8.48
C SER A 93 -5.26 -31.24 -8.64
N ASN A 94 -5.78 -30.53 -7.64
CA ASN A 94 -7.11 -29.90 -7.70
C ASN A 94 -7.24 -28.91 -8.87
N GLU A 95 -6.21 -28.10 -9.14
CA GLU A 95 -6.22 -27.15 -10.26
C GLU A 95 -6.14 -27.86 -11.62
N VAL A 96 -5.39 -28.96 -11.76
CA VAL A 96 -5.37 -29.78 -12.98
C VAL A 96 -6.74 -30.41 -13.25
N GLU A 97 -7.36 -31.03 -12.23
CA GLU A 97 -8.71 -31.60 -12.34
C GLU A 97 -9.75 -30.53 -12.71
N PHE A 98 -9.68 -29.34 -12.11
CA PHE A 98 -10.55 -28.22 -12.46
C PHE A 98 -10.38 -27.78 -13.92
N LEU A 99 -9.14 -27.56 -14.38
CA LEU A 99 -8.85 -27.14 -15.75
C LEU A 99 -9.34 -28.16 -16.79
N GLN A 100 -9.16 -29.45 -16.51
CA GLN A 100 -9.68 -30.53 -17.34
C GLN A 100 -11.22 -30.59 -17.31
N GLY A 101 -11.84 -30.47 -16.13
CA GLY A 101 -13.28 -30.52 -15.94
C GLY A 101 -14.06 -29.40 -16.66
N ILE A 102 -13.47 -28.20 -16.78
CA ILE A 102 -14.06 -27.10 -17.56
C ILE A 102 -13.65 -27.11 -19.04
N GLY A 103 -12.81 -28.05 -19.48
CA GLY A 103 -12.28 -28.08 -20.85
C GLY A 103 -11.43 -26.86 -21.22
N ALA A 104 -10.63 -26.35 -20.28
CA ALA A 104 -9.86 -25.12 -20.47
C ALA A 104 -8.89 -25.24 -21.65
N ARG A 105 -8.88 -24.26 -22.56
CA ARG A 105 -7.93 -24.21 -23.70
C ARG A 105 -6.64 -23.44 -23.41
N CYS A 106 -6.59 -22.66 -22.34
CA CYS A 106 -5.43 -21.88 -21.92
C CYS A 106 -5.61 -21.38 -20.48
N VAL A 107 -4.50 -21.12 -19.78
CA VAL A 107 -4.49 -20.34 -18.53
C VAL A 107 -3.82 -18.99 -18.74
N LEU A 108 -4.45 -17.92 -18.26
CA LEU A 108 -3.84 -16.59 -18.13
C LEU A 108 -3.56 -16.34 -16.65
N SER A 109 -2.32 -16.00 -16.30
CA SER A 109 -1.90 -15.80 -14.90
C SER A 109 -1.35 -14.39 -14.69
N ASP A 110 -1.90 -13.65 -13.72
CA ASP A 110 -1.29 -12.44 -13.17
C ASP A 110 -0.42 -12.85 -11.97
N ALA A 111 0.84 -13.20 -12.26
CA ALA A 111 1.87 -13.60 -11.30
C ALA A 111 1.59 -14.84 -10.40
N ALA A 112 0.51 -15.61 -10.57
CA ALA A 112 0.33 -16.88 -9.84
C ALA A 112 1.07 -18.05 -10.52
N PHE A 113 2.17 -18.53 -9.93
CA PHE A 113 3.00 -19.59 -10.54
C PHE A 113 2.28 -20.94 -10.67
N LEU A 114 1.37 -21.24 -9.73
CA LEU A 114 0.63 -22.51 -9.71
C LEU A 114 -0.24 -22.68 -10.95
N GLY A 115 -0.86 -21.59 -11.44
CA GLY A 115 -1.70 -21.63 -12.65
C GLY A 115 -0.93 -22.02 -13.91
N CYS A 116 0.29 -21.52 -14.08
CA CYS A 116 1.16 -21.89 -15.21
C CYS A 116 1.60 -23.37 -15.11
N LEU A 117 1.92 -23.84 -13.90
CA LEU A 117 2.31 -25.22 -13.64
C LEU A 117 1.14 -26.20 -13.84
N ALA A 118 -0.06 -25.82 -13.38
CA ALA A 118 -1.30 -26.58 -13.57
C ALA A 118 -1.68 -26.68 -15.04
N ALA A 119 -1.59 -25.59 -15.80
CA ALA A 119 -1.80 -25.60 -17.25
C ALA A 119 -0.88 -26.60 -17.96
N LYS A 120 0.43 -26.56 -17.66
CA LYS A 120 1.40 -27.48 -18.27
C LYS A 120 1.13 -28.93 -17.88
N ARG A 121 0.76 -29.24 -16.63
CA ARG A 121 0.34 -30.59 -16.20
C ARG A 121 -0.99 -31.04 -16.83
N ALA A 122 -1.94 -30.12 -17.03
CA ALA A 122 -3.21 -30.38 -17.73
C ALA A 122 -3.04 -30.52 -19.25
N GLY A 123 -1.86 -30.21 -19.81
CA GLY A 123 -1.56 -30.35 -21.23
C GLY A 123 -2.02 -29.16 -22.09
N ILE A 124 -2.15 -27.97 -21.51
CA ILE A 124 -2.68 -26.76 -22.16
C ILE A 124 -1.71 -25.58 -22.03
N PRO A 125 -1.65 -24.65 -23.00
CA PRO A 125 -0.71 -23.54 -22.98
C PRO A 125 -1.04 -22.54 -21.87
N SER A 126 -0.04 -21.80 -21.38
CA SER A 126 -0.27 -20.69 -20.45
C SER A 126 0.49 -19.41 -20.78
N ALA A 127 -0.14 -18.28 -20.45
CA ALA A 127 0.43 -16.94 -20.57
C ALA A 127 0.53 -16.26 -19.21
N LEU A 128 1.69 -15.69 -18.93
CA LEU A 128 1.97 -14.86 -17.76
C LEU A 128 1.80 -13.38 -18.14
N ILE A 129 1.01 -12.63 -17.40
CA ILE A 129 0.70 -11.21 -17.64
C ILE A 129 1.09 -10.41 -16.40
N THR A 130 2.30 -9.84 -16.37
CA THR A 130 2.83 -9.22 -15.15
C THR A 130 3.94 -8.19 -15.42
N ASN A 131 4.25 -7.38 -14.41
CA ASN A 131 5.46 -6.57 -14.31
C ASN A 131 6.55 -7.22 -13.41
N PHE A 132 6.22 -8.19 -12.56
CA PHE A 132 7.18 -8.92 -11.71
C PHE A 132 6.75 -10.38 -11.47
N THR A 133 7.65 -11.20 -10.93
CA THR A 133 7.33 -12.58 -10.50
C THR A 133 7.76 -12.81 -9.04
N PHE A 134 7.00 -13.64 -8.31
CA PHE A 134 7.25 -13.88 -6.89
C PHE A 134 8.54 -14.65 -6.63
N ASP A 135 9.09 -15.39 -7.61
CA ASP A 135 10.44 -15.99 -7.51
C ASP A 135 11.49 -14.92 -7.18
N SER A 136 11.36 -13.76 -7.81
CA SER A 136 12.22 -12.60 -7.64
C SER A 136 11.95 -11.89 -6.33
N VAL A 137 10.67 -11.75 -5.92
CA VAL A 137 10.30 -11.13 -4.63
C VAL A 137 10.79 -11.94 -3.44
N TYR A 138 10.55 -13.26 -3.42
CA TYR A 138 11.03 -14.13 -2.35
C TYR A 138 12.56 -14.26 -2.34
N SER A 139 13.20 -14.32 -3.52
CA SER A 139 14.67 -14.29 -3.60
C SER A 139 15.26 -12.99 -3.06
N TYR A 140 14.56 -11.87 -3.21
CA TYR A 140 15.04 -10.57 -2.74
C TYR A 140 14.98 -10.41 -1.21
N LEU A 141 14.31 -11.31 -0.48
CA LEU A 141 14.37 -11.36 0.99
C LEU A 141 15.78 -11.66 1.54
N ALA A 142 16.72 -12.06 0.68
CA ALA A 142 18.15 -12.15 0.98
C ALA A 142 18.91 -10.81 0.91
N THR A 143 18.27 -9.71 0.45
CA THR A 143 18.98 -8.43 0.25
C THR A 143 19.57 -7.91 1.56
N THR A 144 20.83 -7.47 1.54
CA THR A 144 21.47 -6.82 2.70
C THR A 144 21.25 -5.32 2.74
N ILE A 145 20.41 -4.77 1.86
CA ILE A 145 19.90 -3.41 1.99
C ILE A 145 19.12 -3.36 3.32
N ALA A 146 19.59 -2.54 4.24
CA ALA A 146 18.90 -2.27 5.48
C ALA A 146 17.65 -1.40 5.20
N GLU A 147 16.56 -1.62 5.94
CA GLU A 147 15.64 -0.50 6.19
C GLU A 147 16.44 0.61 6.88
N PRO A 148 16.22 1.90 6.56
CA PRO A 148 16.92 2.99 7.26
C PRO A 148 16.76 2.81 8.77
N GLU A 149 17.88 2.92 9.51
CA GLU A 149 17.87 2.70 10.95
C GLU A 149 16.90 3.68 11.61
N ASP A 150 15.82 3.10 12.10
CA ASP A 150 14.88 3.66 13.03
C ASP A 150 15.65 4.17 14.29
N GLU A 151 16.08 5.45 14.29
CA GLU A 151 16.59 6.16 15.49
C GLU A 151 15.44 6.38 16.50
N LEU A 152 14.88 5.28 17.01
CA LEU A 152 13.60 5.30 17.70
C LEU A 152 13.73 5.37 19.21
N ASP A 153 13.26 6.52 19.69
CA ASP A 153 12.80 6.84 21.03
C ASP A 153 12.38 5.60 21.86
N PRO A 154 13.03 5.32 23.02
CA PRO A 154 12.81 4.12 23.82
C PRO A 154 11.39 3.95 24.42
N PHE A 155 10.46 4.87 24.14
CA PHE A 155 9.05 4.75 24.51
C PHE A 155 8.20 3.91 23.52
N ARG A 156 8.73 3.46 22.37
CA ARG A 156 7.98 2.60 21.41
C ARG A 156 7.82 1.14 21.86
N LEU A 157 7.20 0.91 23.02
CA LEU A 157 7.05 -0.43 23.63
C LEU A 157 6.04 -1.39 22.93
N PHE A 158 5.28 -0.95 21.93
CA PHE A 158 4.13 -1.71 21.39
C PHE A 158 4.25 -2.17 19.94
N ASP A 159 5.04 -1.50 19.09
CA ASP A 159 5.42 -2.05 17.79
C ASP A 159 6.69 -2.87 18.00
N ALA A 160 6.49 -4.14 18.38
CA ALA A 160 7.56 -5.02 18.82
C ALA A 160 8.70 -5.12 17.80
N PHE A 161 9.93 -5.22 18.32
CA PHE A 161 11.14 -5.57 17.58
C PHE A 161 10.93 -6.84 16.75
N ILE A 162 10.52 -6.68 15.49
CA ILE A 162 10.73 -7.66 14.43
C ILE A 162 12.11 -7.33 13.86
N PRO A 163 13.14 -8.18 14.05
CA PRO A 163 14.44 -7.96 13.44
C PRO A 163 14.32 -8.04 11.91
N ASP A 164 14.87 -7.06 11.19
CA ASP A 164 15.00 -7.14 9.73
C ASP A 164 16.28 -7.89 9.34
N ASP A 165 16.39 -9.15 9.78
CA ASP A 165 17.52 -10.01 9.42
C ASP A 165 17.34 -10.55 7.99
N PRO A 166 18.29 -10.32 7.05
CA PRO A 166 18.26 -10.94 5.74
C PRO A 166 18.21 -12.47 5.83
N ILE A 167 17.29 -13.08 5.07
CA ILE A 167 17.15 -14.54 5.05
C ILE A 167 18.29 -15.12 4.20
N SER A 168 18.94 -16.20 4.65
CA SER A 168 20.04 -16.79 3.89
C SER A 168 19.58 -17.31 2.53
N GLU A 169 20.42 -17.14 1.51
CA GLU A 169 20.13 -17.67 0.17
C GLU A 169 20.01 -19.21 0.17
N GLU A 170 20.70 -19.89 1.10
CA GLU A 170 20.57 -21.34 1.34
C GLU A 170 19.15 -21.74 1.80
N GLU A 171 18.50 -20.93 2.64
CA GLU A 171 17.12 -21.17 3.07
C GLU A 171 16.11 -20.85 1.97
N LEU A 172 16.35 -19.80 1.18
CA LEU A 172 15.43 -19.31 0.15
C LEU A 172 15.48 -20.11 -1.15
N MET A 173 16.67 -20.45 -1.65
CA MET A 173 16.87 -21.03 -2.99
C MET A 173 15.99 -22.28 -3.25
N PRO A 174 15.89 -23.28 -2.34
CA PRO A 174 15.04 -24.46 -2.57
C PRO A 174 13.53 -24.16 -2.60
N LEU A 175 13.09 -23.01 -2.09
CA LEU A 175 11.71 -22.54 -2.14
C LEU A 175 11.46 -21.72 -3.41
N VAL A 176 12.39 -20.81 -3.71
CA VAL A 176 12.39 -19.96 -4.91
C VAL A 176 12.45 -20.80 -6.19
N ASP A 177 13.28 -21.84 -6.23
CA ASP A 177 13.40 -22.75 -7.39
C ASP A 177 12.07 -23.42 -7.75
N GLN A 178 11.23 -23.72 -6.74
CA GLN A 178 9.89 -24.31 -6.98
C GLN A 178 8.93 -23.29 -7.59
N ILE A 179 9.01 -22.03 -7.19
CA ILE A 179 8.22 -20.94 -7.79
C ILE A 179 8.70 -20.67 -9.22
N HIS A 180 10.02 -20.58 -9.42
CA HIS A 180 10.67 -20.36 -10.72
C HIS A 180 10.28 -21.47 -11.70
N ALA A 181 10.36 -22.74 -11.29
CA ALA A 181 9.91 -23.89 -12.08
C ALA A 181 8.42 -23.81 -12.48
N GLY A 182 7.57 -23.21 -11.63
CA GLY A 182 6.18 -22.92 -11.98
C GLY A 182 6.05 -21.88 -13.10
N TYR A 183 6.76 -20.75 -13.02
CA TYR A 183 6.75 -19.75 -14.09
C TYR A 183 7.48 -20.22 -15.37
N ARG A 184 8.46 -21.12 -15.27
CA ARG A 184 9.10 -21.80 -16.41
C ARG A 184 8.11 -22.57 -17.28
N ALA A 185 6.97 -22.96 -16.72
CA ALA A 185 5.90 -23.65 -17.44
C ALA A 185 5.08 -22.74 -18.38
N ALA A 186 5.19 -21.41 -18.24
CA ALA A 186 4.48 -20.45 -19.09
C ALA A 186 5.15 -20.27 -20.47
N ASP A 187 4.32 -20.30 -21.51
CA ASP A 187 4.75 -20.27 -22.92
C ASP A 187 4.78 -18.84 -23.48
N LEU A 188 3.95 -17.94 -22.96
CA LEU A 188 3.91 -16.52 -23.33
C LEU A 188 4.10 -15.63 -22.10
N LEU A 189 4.90 -14.56 -22.22
CA LEU A 189 4.99 -13.48 -21.24
C LEU A 189 4.53 -12.16 -21.87
N LEU A 190 3.55 -11.53 -21.25
CA LEU A 190 3.05 -10.20 -21.56
C LEU A 190 3.54 -9.23 -20.47
N THR A 191 4.67 -8.58 -20.74
CA THR A 191 5.33 -7.64 -19.83
C THR A 191 4.58 -6.33 -19.74
N LEU A 192 4.06 -6.03 -18.55
CA LEU A 192 3.38 -4.75 -18.27
C LEU A 192 4.40 -3.61 -18.05
N PRO A 193 3.96 -2.34 -18.09
CA PRO A 193 4.83 -1.19 -17.77
C PRO A 193 5.44 -1.30 -16.36
N GLY A 194 6.63 -0.70 -16.16
CA GLY A 194 7.32 -0.75 -14.86
C GLY A 194 7.76 -2.16 -14.45
N ASN A 195 8.11 -3.00 -15.43
CA ASN A 195 8.59 -4.35 -15.14
C ASN A 195 10.02 -4.37 -14.62
N ILE A 196 10.29 -5.36 -13.78
CA ILE A 196 11.63 -5.80 -13.39
C ILE A 196 12.05 -7.00 -14.27
N PRO A 197 13.26 -7.58 -14.09
CA PRO A 197 13.64 -8.81 -14.78
C PRO A 197 12.72 -9.98 -14.40
N ILE A 198 12.43 -10.85 -15.36
CA ILE A 198 11.63 -12.07 -15.16
C ILE A 198 12.56 -13.27 -15.41
N PRO A 199 13.30 -13.77 -14.40
CA PRO A 199 14.38 -14.75 -14.55
C PRO A 199 13.88 -16.15 -14.94
N SER A 200 12.58 -16.38 -14.84
CA SER A 200 11.87 -17.56 -15.34
C SER A 200 11.51 -17.47 -16.83
N PHE A 201 11.78 -16.35 -17.51
CA PHE A 201 11.66 -16.22 -18.97
C PHE A 201 13.00 -15.89 -19.63
N ALA A 202 13.72 -14.90 -19.11
CA ALA A 202 15.04 -14.51 -19.56
C ALA A 202 16.15 -15.21 -18.76
N LEU A 203 17.26 -15.56 -19.43
CA LEU A 203 18.47 -16.11 -18.80
C LEU A 203 19.26 -15.07 -17.99
N ALA A 204 19.17 -13.79 -18.36
CA ALA A 204 19.94 -12.70 -17.75
C ALA A 204 19.09 -11.42 -17.53
N PRO A 205 19.19 -10.76 -16.36
CA PRO A 205 19.82 -11.28 -15.14
C PRO A 205 19.06 -12.49 -14.59
N GLY A 206 19.80 -13.44 -14.03
CA GLY A 206 19.25 -14.61 -13.34
C GLY A 206 19.00 -14.32 -11.86
N LEU A 207 18.53 -15.33 -11.12
CA LEU A 207 18.48 -15.30 -9.66
C LEU A 207 19.90 -15.50 -9.06
N PRO A 208 20.17 -15.05 -7.82
CA PRO A 208 19.24 -14.41 -6.88
C PRO A 208 18.98 -12.93 -7.20
N ALA A 209 17.79 -12.44 -6.88
CA ALA A 209 17.38 -11.06 -7.16
C ALA A 209 18.14 -10.01 -6.31
N SER A 210 18.67 -10.43 -5.16
CA SER A 210 19.62 -9.66 -4.34
C SER A 210 20.80 -9.12 -5.17
N SER A 211 21.29 -9.89 -6.14
CA SER A 211 22.42 -9.54 -7.00
C SER A 211 22.13 -8.47 -8.09
N TRP A 212 20.89 -7.97 -8.17
CA TRP A 212 20.50 -6.98 -9.18
C TRP A 212 20.78 -5.55 -8.77
N VAL A 213 21.07 -5.34 -7.48
CA VAL A 213 21.22 -4.03 -6.83
C VAL A 213 22.58 -3.93 -6.13
N SER A 214 23.09 -2.71 -5.96
CA SER A 214 24.20 -2.42 -5.04
C SER A 214 23.70 -2.56 -3.60
N PRO A 215 24.35 -3.38 -2.74
CA PRO A 215 24.09 -3.39 -1.31
C PRO A 215 24.29 -2.02 -0.63
N GLU A 216 25.18 -1.20 -1.17
CA GLU A 216 25.62 0.07 -0.58
C GLU A 216 24.68 1.24 -0.90
N THR A 217 24.10 1.29 -2.10
CA THR A 217 23.20 2.39 -2.52
C THR A 217 21.74 1.96 -2.67
N GLY A 218 21.48 0.66 -2.74
CA GLY A 218 20.16 0.10 -3.06
C GLY A 218 19.76 0.21 -4.53
N ASP A 219 20.54 0.88 -5.38
CA ASP A 219 20.22 1.09 -6.79
C ASP A 219 20.44 -0.15 -7.64
N LEU A 220 19.65 -0.29 -8.71
CA LEU A 220 19.90 -1.28 -9.77
C LEU A 220 21.30 -1.11 -10.37
N HIS A 221 22.05 -2.21 -10.47
CA HIS A 221 23.32 -2.21 -11.18
C HIS A 221 23.14 -1.72 -12.64
N PRO A 222 24.10 -0.94 -13.20
CA PRO A 222 23.95 -0.32 -14.51
C PRO A 222 23.60 -1.28 -15.66
N TYR A 223 24.03 -2.55 -15.59
CA TYR A 223 23.69 -3.56 -16.59
C TYR A 223 22.21 -3.98 -16.53
N VAL A 224 21.63 -4.09 -15.32
CA VAL A 224 20.20 -4.39 -15.09
C VAL A 224 19.35 -3.19 -15.50
N ALA A 225 19.70 -2.00 -15.01
CA ALA A 225 19.02 -0.74 -15.37
C ALA A 225 19.01 -0.55 -16.90
N ARG A 226 20.11 -0.89 -17.58
CA ARG A 226 20.19 -0.90 -19.05
C ARG A 226 19.26 -1.92 -19.70
N ILE A 227 19.17 -3.16 -19.20
CA ILE A 227 18.22 -4.17 -19.71
C ILE A 227 16.76 -3.67 -19.59
N LEU A 228 16.39 -3.07 -18.46
CA LEU A 228 15.05 -2.51 -18.25
C LEU A 228 14.77 -1.28 -19.13
N SER A 229 15.77 -0.42 -19.33
CA SER A 229 15.67 0.80 -20.12
C SER A 229 15.69 0.58 -21.64
N LYS A 230 16.25 -0.54 -22.12
CA LYS A 230 16.55 -0.74 -23.53
C LYS A 230 15.30 -0.90 -24.40
N ARG A 231 15.19 0.01 -25.38
CA ARG A 231 14.48 -0.17 -26.67
C ARG A 231 15.37 -0.82 -27.74
N ASP A 232 16.46 -1.45 -27.31
CA ASP A 232 17.61 -1.78 -28.14
C ASP A 232 17.63 -3.29 -28.48
N PRO A 233 17.62 -3.66 -29.78
CA PRO A 233 17.66 -5.05 -30.22
C PRO A 233 18.84 -5.87 -29.66
N ASP A 234 19.98 -5.23 -29.38
CA ASP A 234 21.24 -5.90 -29.02
C ASP A 234 21.37 -6.22 -27.52
N ALA A 235 20.31 -6.04 -26.72
CA ALA A 235 20.18 -6.73 -25.43
C ALA A 235 18.89 -7.55 -25.37
N SER A 236 18.67 -8.37 -26.38
CA SER A 236 17.86 -9.58 -26.18
C SER A 236 18.53 -10.45 -25.11
N SER A 237 18.00 -10.44 -23.90
CA SER A 237 18.27 -11.51 -22.95
C SER A 237 17.78 -12.81 -23.58
N GLU A 238 18.66 -13.78 -23.75
CA GLU A 238 18.33 -15.08 -24.33
C GLU A 238 17.19 -15.71 -23.52
N LEU A 239 16.18 -16.24 -24.20
CA LEU A 239 15.02 -16.85 -23.55
C LEU A 239 15.32 -18.31 -23.23
N TRP A 240 14.87 -18.76 -22.07
CA TRP A 240 14.90 -20.18 -21.74
C TRP A 240 14.14 -21.01 -22.80
N PRO A 241 14.60 -22.23 -23.13
CA PRO A 241 13.87 -23.11 -24.03
C PRO A 241 12.50 -23.49 -23.45
N PRO A 242 11.51 -23.76 -24.31
CA PRO A 242 10.17 -24.19 -23.91
C PRO A 242 10.18 -25.55 -23.25
N LEU A 243 9.22 -25.77 -22.33
CA LEU A 243 9.02 -27.06 -21.68
C LEU A 243 8.00 -27.90 -22.47
N PRO A 244 8.27 -29.20 -22.73
CA PRO A 244 7.36 -30.09 -23.43
C PRO A 244 6.07 -30.31 -22.65
N PHE A 245 4.99 -30.61 -23.36
CA PHE A 245 3.73 -31.01 -22.74
C PHE A 245 3.73 -32.51 -22.36
N PRO A 246 2.86 -32.94 -21.42
CA PRO A 246 2.76 -34.35 -21.02
C PRO A 246 2.49 -35.27 -22.22
N PRO A 247 3.04 -36.50 -22.25
CA PRO A 247 2.91 -37.41 -23.40
C PRO A 247 1.46 -37.71 -23.82
N GLU A 248 0.57 -37.84 -22.83
CA GLU A 248 -0.87 -38.11 -22.99
C GLU A 248 -1.67 -36.91 -23.54
N SER A 249 -1.09 -35.71 -23.58
CA SER A 249 -1.80 -34.49 -23.96
C SER A 249 -1.88 -34.27 -25.48
N PRO A 250 -2.92 -33.58 -26.00
CA PRO A 250 -3.01 -33.23 -27.43
C PRO A 250 -1.83 -32.40 -27.95
N LEU A 251 -1.13 -31.70 -27.06
CA LEU A 251 0.03 -30.85 -27.39
C LEU A 251 1.38 -31.57 -27.21
N SER A 252 1.41 -32.87 -26.90
CA SER A 252 2.64 -33.61 -26.62
C SER A 252 3.68 -33.56 -27.76
N GLN A 253 3.24 -33.51 -29.01
CA GLN A 253 4.10 -33.41 -30.20
C GLN A 253 4.43 -31.95 -30.58
N LYS A 254 3.86 -30.95 -29.90
CA LYS A 254 3.96 -29.54 -30.27
C LYS A 254 4.85 -28.77 -29.31
N LEU A 255 5.97 -28.26 -29.81
CA LEU A 255 6.86 -27.40 -29.04
C LEU A 255 6.48 -25.93 -29.26
N ILE A 256 5.75 -25.34 -28.31
CA ILE A 256 5.36 -23.93 -28.36
C ILE A 256 6.56 -23.09 -27.91
N SER A 257 7.22 -22.40 -28.84
CA SER A 257 8.34 -21.50 -28.54
C SER A 257 7.94 -20.43 -27.52
N ARG A 258 8.83 -20.13 -26.57
CA ARG A 258 8.58 -19.08 -25.57
C ARG A 258 8.64 -17.70 -26.22
N ILE A 259 7.64 -16.87 -25.92
CA ILE A 259 7.51 -15.53 -26.51
C ILE A 259 7.42 -14.49 -25.40
N VAL A 260 8.10 -13.36 -25.55
CA VAL A 260 7.91 -12.16 -24.72
C VAL A 260 7.31 -11.05 -25.59
N ARG A 261 6.24 -10.41 -25.12
CA ARG A 261 5.64 -9.21 -25.73
C ARG A 261 5.46 -8.13 -24.68
N ARG A 262 5.34 -6.87 -25.12
CA ARG A 262 4.93 -5.74 -24.29
C ARG A 262 3.41 -5.68 -24.24
N ALA A 263 2.87 -5.52 -23.04
CA ALA A 263 1.45 -5.24 -22.81
C ALA A 263 1.22 -3.72 -22.63
N PRO A 264 0.01 -3.21 -22.96
CA PRO A 264 -0.39 -1.88 -22.57
C PRO A 264 -0.55 -1.76 -21.04
N LEU A 265 -0.82 -0.55 -20.56
CA LEU A 265 -1.20 -0.35 -19.16
C LEU A 265 -2.61 -0.92 -18.94
N LEU A 266 -2.71 -1.99 -18.15
CA LEU A 266 -3.99 -2.60 -17.77
C LEU A 266 -4.53 -1.94 -16.50
N VAL A 267 -5.64 -1.23 -16.65
CA VAL A 267 -6.34 -0.44 -15.63
C VAL A 267 -7.83 -0.46 -15.90
N ARG A 268 -8.63 -0.25 -14.86
CA ARG A 268 -10.04 0.13 -14.98
C ARG A 268 -10.12 1.62 -15.34
N ASN A 269 -11.02 2.00 -16.24
CA ASN A 269 -11.18 3.40 -16.63
C ASN A 269 -12.11 4.14 -15.65
N PRO A 270 -11.87 5.43 -15.36
CA PRO A 270 -12.84 6.28 -14.68
C PRO A 270 -14.12 6.45 -15.52
N ASN A 271 -15.24 6.70 -14.85
CA ASN A 271 -16.50 7.09 -15.48
C ASN A 271 -16.32 8.44 -16.21
N VAL A 272 -16.81 8.55 -17.44
CA VAL A 272 -16.59 9.75 -18.28
C VAL A 272 -17.15 11.04 -17.66
N ASP A 273 -18.21 10.93 -16.85
CA ASP A 273 -18.84 12.07 -16.18
C ASP A 273 -17.93 12.72 -15.14
N ILE A 274 -16.93 11.99 -14.60
CA ILE A 274 -16.02 12.49 -13.56
C ILE A 274 -15.15 13.66 -14.04
N TYR A 275 -14.99 13.81 -15.36
CA TYR A 275 -14.29 14.90 -16.01
C TYR A 275 -15.14 16.16 -16.20
N THR A 276 -16.39 16.16 -15.73
CA THR A 276 -17.30 17.32 -15.73
C THR A 276 -17.43 17.88 -14.32
N ASP A 277 -17.61 19.20 -14.20
CA ASP A 277 -17.78 19.88 -12.90
C ASP A 277 -18.98 19.30 -12.13
N MET A 278 -20.07 18.99 -12.83
CA MET A 278 -21.26 18.35 -12.27
C MET A 278 -20.97 16.94 -11.76
N GLY A 279 -20.24 16.11 -12.51
CA GLY A 279 -19.89 14.75 -12.10
C GLY A 279 -18.87 14.71 -10.94
N ARG A 280 -17.85 15.59 -10.96
CA ARG A 280 -16.95 15.81 -9.82
C ARG A 280 -17.74 16.21 -8.57
N SER A 281 -18.60 17.22 -8.69
CA SER A 281 -19.43 17.73 -7.59
C SER A 281 -20.36 16.64 -7.02
N ALA A 282 -21.03 15.86 -7.88
CA ALA A 282 -21.88 14.74 -7.46
C ALA A 282 -21.09 13.55 -6.88
N PHE A 283 -19.81 13.36 -7.25
CA PHE A 283 -18.94 12.38 -6.63
C PHE A 283 -18.52 12.83 -5.22
N LEU A 284 -18.04 14.08 -5.08
CA LEU A 284 -17.66 14.66 -3.79
C LEU A 284 -18.81 14.71 -2.79
N GLN A 285 -20.02 15.06 -3.24
CA GLN A 285 -21.23 15.02 -2.42
C GLN A 285 -21.52 13.62 -1.88
N ARG A 286 -21.29 12.56 -2.67
CA ARG A 286 -21.46 11.15 -2.22
C ARG A 286 -20.41 10.71 -1.20
N LEU A 287 -19.24 11.36 -1.17
CA LEU A 287 -18.22 11.18 -0.14
C LEU A 287 -18.49 12.00 1.14
N GLY A 288 -19.57 12.80 1.17
CA GLY A 288 -19.90 13.65 2.30
C GLY A 288 -19.10 14.96 2.36
N VAL A 289 -18.41 15.34 1.28
CA VAL A 289 -17.72 16.64 1.20
C VAL A 289 -18.78 17.76 1.08
N PRO A 290 -18.69 18.85 1.87
CA PRO A 290 -19.58 20.00 1.74
C PRO A 290 -19.39 20.73 0.40
N GLN A 291 -20.50 21.22 -0.18
CA GLN A 291 -20.50 21.87 -1.50
C GLN A 291 -19.49 23.03 -1.64
N GLN A 292 -19.25 23.77 -0.55
CA GLN A 292 -18.28 24.88 -0.49
C GLN A 292 -16.80 24.46 -0.67
N LEU A 293 -16.49 23.16 -0.58
CA LEU A 293 -15.16 22.58 -0.74
C LEU A 293 -15.02 21.74 -2.03
N HIS A 294 -15.99 21.79 -2.95
CA HIS A 294 -15.92 21.00 -4.19
C HIS A 294 -14.84 21.48 -5.16
N ASP A 295 -14.46 22.76 -5.05
CA ASP A 295 -13.40 23.40 -5.82
C ASP A 295 -12.01 23.28 -5.14
N SER A 296 -11.93 22.70 -3.94
CA SER A 296 -10.67 22.45 -3.24
C SER A 296 -9.77 21.46 -3.98
N LYS A 297 -8.46 21.60 -3.82
CA LYS A 297 -7.48 20.61 -4.27
C LYS A 297 -7.59 19.35 -3.43
N ILE A 298 -7.42 18.17 -4.03
CA ILE A 298 -7.65 16.89 -3.36
C ILE A 298 -6.35 16.10 -3.20
N LEU A 299 -5.98 15.83 -1.94
CA LEU A 299 -5.03 14.79 -1.58
C LEU A 299 -5.80 13.47 -1.34
N VAL A 300 -5.55 12.44 -2.15
CA VAL A 300 -6.07 11.09 -1.91
C VAL A 300 -5.02 10.30 -1.13
N VAL A 301 -5.37 9.80 0.05
CA VAL A 301 -4.46 9.01 0.90
C VAL A 301 -4.84 7.53 0.81
N SER A 302 -3.92 6.72 0.27
CA SER A 302 -4.15 5.36 -0.21
C SER A 302 -3.09 4.39 0.32
N PHE A 303 -3.24 3.98 1.57
CA PHE A 303 -2.46 2.89 2.18
C PHE A 303 -3.36 1.69 2.44
N GLY A 304 -3.05 0.56 1.81
CA GLY A 304 -3.89 -0.64 1.85
C GLY A 304 -3.71 -1.49 3.11
N GLY A 305 -4.81 -1.97 3.69
CA GLY A 305 -4.82 -2.98 4.75
C GLY A 305 -4.64 -2.43 6.18
N GLN A 306 -4.61 -1.11 6.38
CA GLN A 306 -3.95 -0.51 7.55
C GLN A 306 -4.78 0.53 8.29
N VAL A 307 -4.48 0.59 9.59
CA VAL A 307 -5.36 1.10 10.64
C VAL A 307 -4.79 2.42 11.18
N VAL A 308 -5.31 3.55 10.68
CA VAL A 308 -4.85 4.91 11.05
C VAL A 308 -5.52 5.35 12.36
N ARG A 309 -4.71 5.64 13.41
CA ARG A 309 -5.14 5.84 14.82
C ARG A 309 -5.21 7.33 15.23
N PRO A 310 -6.38 7.88 15.63
CA PRO A 310 -6.46 9.17 16.32
C PRO A 310 -5.82 9.14 17.72
N PRO A 311 -5.62 10.30 18.37
CA PRO A 311 -4.90 10.41 19.64
C PRO A 311 -5.77 10.11 20.89
N SER A 312 -5.09 9.90 22.01
CA SER A 312 -5.70 9.71 23.34
C SER A 312 -5.74 11.02 24.15
N ARG A 313 -6.92 11.39 24.65
CA ARG A 313 -7.14 12.64 25.41
C ARG A 313 -6.73 12.54 26.88
N ALA A 314 -5.99 13.53 27.37
CA ALA A 314 -5.74 13.74 28.80
C ALA A 314 -6.40 15.03 29.34
N ASN A 315 -7.54 14.87 30.01
CA ASN A 315 -8.24 15.79 30.91
C ASN A 315 -8.02 17.31 30.74
N SER A 316 -8.97 17.96 30.07
CA SER A 316 -9.11 19.42 30.06
C SER A 316 -9.65 19.98 31.39
N ARG A 317 -9.11 21.14 31.82
CA ARG A 317 -9.80 22.07 32.72
C ARG A 317 -9.86 23.45 32.04
N PRO A 318 -11.02 24.13 32.04
CA PRO A 318 -11.21 25.34 31.25
C PRO A 318 -10.47 26.53 31.87
N ARG A 319 -9.83 27.35 31.03
CA ARG A 319 -9.13 28.57 31.47
C ARG A 319 -9.90 29.82 31.02
N THR A 320 -10.32 30.61 32.00
CA THR A 320 -11.15 31.81 31.82
C THR A 320 -10.43 32.94 31.09
N ARG A 321 -11.14 33.64 30.19
CA ARG A 321 -10.67 34.89 29.56
C ARG A 321 -10.38 35.95 30.63
N ARG A 322 -9.19 36.57 30.60
CA ARG A 322 -8.90 37.84 31.28
C ARG A 322 -9.07 38.99 30.30
N ASN A 323 -10.15 39.76 30.44
CA ASN A 323 -10.23 41.10 29.84
C ASN A 323 -9.66 42.13 30.83
N SER A 324 -8.82 43.02 30.33
CA SER A 324 -8.24 44.14 31.08
C SER A 324 -9.09 45.41 30.95
N VAL A 325 -9.88 45.74 31.98
CA VAL A 325 -10.43 47.09 32.18
C VAL A 325 -10.34 47.45 33.66
N THR A 326 -9.98 48.70 33.93
CA THR A 326 -9.76 49.30 35.25
C THR A 326 -11.04 49.47 36.09
N ALA A 327 -10.92 49.27 37.40
CA ALA A 327 -11.99 49.48 38.39
C ALA A 327 -12.29 50.97 38.69
N PRO A 328 -13.40 51.28 39.38
CA PRO A 328 -13.24 51.56 40.82
C PRO A 328 -14.35 51.02 41.77
N THR A 329 -13.89 50.51 42.93
CA THR A 329 -14.45 50.51 44.30
C THR A 329 -15.97 50.60 44.60
N ALA A 330 -16.49 49.63 45.40
CA ALA A 330 -17.27 49.82 46.66
C ALA A 330 -17.84 48.46 47.19
N PRO A 331 -18.29 48.33 48.46
CA PRO A 331 -18.11 47.08 49.21
C PRO A 331 -19.37 46.24 49.56
N THR A 332 -19.10 45.01 50.00
CA THR A 332 -19.95 44.04 50.74
C THR A 332 -20.39 44.55 52.14
N PRO A 333 -21.22 43.83 52.94
CA PRO A 333 -21.97 42.57 52.71
C PRO A 333 -23.47 42.60 53.18
N THR A 334 -24.23 41.50 53.05
CA THR A 334 -24.86 40.71 54.16
C THR A 334 -26.12 39.89 53.82
N GLN A 335 -26.20 38.69 54.44
CA GLN A 335 -27.37 37.93 54.92
C GLN A 335 -28.40 37.26 53.97
N SER A 336 -28.74 36.02 54.38
CA SER A 336 -29.79 35.09 53.89
C SER A 336 -31.11 35.28 54.71
N PRO A 337 -32.14 34.37 54.73
CA PRO A 337 -32.44 33.16 53.92
C PRO A 337 -33.95 32.95 53.52
N ALA A 338 -34.22 31.79 52.90
CA ALA A 338 -35.33 30.84 53.20
C ALA A 338 -36.66 30.80 52.39
N ILE A 339 -37.24 29.58 52.38
CA ILE A 339 -38.63 29.13 52.06
C ILE A 339 -39.01 29.14 50.55
N GLY A 340 -39.63 28.12 49.94
CA GLY A 340 -39.99 26.75 50.36
C GLY A 340 -41.10 26.11 49.46
N LEU A 341 -41.32 24.79 49.56
CA LEU A 341 -42.42 23.98 48.95
C LEU A 341 -42.38 23.84 47.40
N GLY A 342 -42.69 22.71 46.74
CA GLY A 342 -43.04 21.35 47.19
C GLY A 342 -44.50 20.94 46.85
N LEU A 343 -44.70 20.01 45.90
CA LEU A 343 -45.89 19.15 45.77
C LEU A 343 -45.72 18.06 44.68
N ALA A 344 -46.42 16.92 44.82
CA ALA A 344 -46.32 15.75 43.94
C ALA A 344 -47.67 14.99 43.79
N SER A 345 -47.82 14.23 42.69
CA SER A 345 -48.87 13.22 42.43
C SER A 345 -48.38 12.27 41.30
N VAL A 346 -48.63 10.94 41.17
CA VAL A 346 -49.62 9.98 41.72
C VAL A 346 -50.99 10.05 41.01
N LEU A 347 -51.59 9.00 40.41
CA LEU A 347 -51.19 7.62 40.03
C LEU A 347 -52.22 7.06 39.00
N LEU A 348 -51.85 6.03 38.20
CA LEU A 348 -52.63 4.81 37.81
C LEU A 348 -52.51 4.36 36.33
N GLY A 349 -52.28 3.06 36.10
CA GLY A 349 -52.50 2.36 34.82
C GLY A 349 -51.35 1.45 34.35
N SER A 350 -51.56 0.13 34.28
CA SER A 350 -50.59 -0.91 33.89
C SER A 350 -51.27 -1.94 32.95
N PRO A 351 -50.61 -2.99 32.42
CA PRO A 351 -49.24 -3.15 31.87
C PRO A 351 -49.27 -3.76 30.43
N MET A 352 -48.10 -3.97 29.79
CA MET A 352 -47.89 -4.95 28.69
C MET A 352 -46.46 -5.52 28.75
N GLU A 353 -46.24 -6.68 28.12
CA GLU A 353 -45.28 -7.72 28.52
C GLU A 353 -43.89 -7.69 27.83
N ASP A 354 -42.99 -8.56 28.31
CA ASP A 354 -41.55 -8.62 28.05
C ASP A 354 -41.11 -9.12 26.65
N GLU A 355 -40.00 -8.59 26.13
CA GLU A 355 -39.33 -9.08 24.90
C GLU A 355 -37.92 -9.70 25.11
N ASP A 356 -37.40 -9.76 26.35
CA ASP A 356 -36.01 -10.19 26.61
C ASP A 356 -35.79 -11.72 26.74
N ASP A 357 -36.84 -12.53 26.88
CA ASP A 357 -36.71 -13.99 27.15
C ASP A 357 -36.65 -14.87 25.88
N MET A 358 -36.64 -14.27 24.68
CA MET A 358 -36.47 -15.03 23.43
C MET A 358 -35.00 -15.18 23.01
N LEU A 359 -34.17 -14.16 23.26
CA LEU A 359 -32.74 -14.16 22.90
C LEU A 359 -31.91 -15.15 23.73
N GLN A 360 -32.17 -15.26 25.03
CA GLN A 360 -31.42 -16.19 25.89
C GLN A 360 -31.70 -17.68 25.59
N ARG A 361 -32.82 -18.00 24.94
CA ARG A 361 -33.16 -19.38 24.55
C ARG A 361 -32.46 -19.81 23.26
N GLN A 362 -32.21 -18.89 22.33
CA GLN A 362 -31.49 -19.19 21.08
C GLN A 362 -29.99 -19.43 21.30
N LEU A 363 -29.37 -18.75 22.27
CA LEU A 363 -27.94 -18.93 22.58
C LEU A 363 -27.60 -20.30 23.19
N ARG A 364 -28.57 -20.98 23.83
CA ARG A 364 -28.36 -22.34 24.37
C ARG A 364 -28.39 -23.46 23.31
N ALA A 365 -28.78 -23.15 22.07
CA ALA A 365 -28.83 -24.12 20.97
C ALA A 365 -27.47 -24.31 20.25
N LEU A 366 -26.45 -23.48 20.53
CA LEU A 366 -25.20 -23.42 19.77
C LEU A 366 -23.98 -24.10 20.42
N GLY A 367 -24.15 -24.76 21.57
CA GLY A 367 -23.28 -25.87 21.99
C GLY A 367 -21.79 -25.59 22.21
N ILE A 368 -21.39 -24.36 22.52
CA ILE A 368 -20.00 -24.02 22.89
C ILE A 368 -19.91 -23.84 24.41
N TYR A 369 -19.15 -24.70 25.09
CA TYR A 369 -18.92 -24.67 26.52
C TYR A 369 -17.41 -24.61 26.78
N GLU A 370 -16.95 -23.57 27.50
CA GLU A 370 -15.59 -23.52 28.04
C GLU A 370 -15.55 -24.19 29.43
N PRO A 371 -14.64 -25.14 29.69
CA PRO A 371 -14.48 -25.71 31.01
C PRO A 371 -13.65 -24.78 31.91
N THR A 372 -14.29 -24.25 32.96
CA THR A 372 -13.61 -23.62 34.10
C THR A 372 -12.69 -24.61 34.81
N TYR A 373 -11.41 -24.28 34.97
CA TYR A 373 -10.50 -25.07 35.81
C TYR A 373 -10.38 -24.46 37.21
N ASP A 374 -10.70 -25.28 38.22
CA ASP A 374 -10.50 -24.99 39.63
C ASP A 374 -9.03 -25.26 40.02
N MET A 375 -8.43 -24.39 40.82
CA MET A 375 -7.04 -24.47 41.25
C MET A 375 -6.96 -24.46 42.77
N SER A 376 -7.17 -25.63 43.36
CA SER A 376 -6.89 -25.89 44.77
C SER A 376 -5.69 -26.83 44.93
N ALA A 377 -4.85 -26.55 45.92
CA ALA A 377 -3.66 -27.29 46.36
C ALA A 377 -2.44 -27.30 45.41
N PHE A 378 -1.36 -26.61 45.81
CA PHE A 378 -0.14 -27.28 46.29
C PHE A 378 0.69 -26.32 47.17
N ASP A 379 1.13 -26.81 48.33
CA ASP A 379 2.03 -26.14 49.29
C ASP A 379 3.50 -26.30 48.87
N GLY A 380 4.38 -25.34 49.21
CA GLY A 380 5.84 -25.53 49.08
C GLY A 380 6.73 -24.29 49.02
N ASP A 381 7.16 -23.81 50.19
CA ASP A 381 8.39 -23.06 50.54
C ASP A 381 8.97 -21.90 49.66
N LEU A 382 9.14 -20.76 50.34
CA LEU A 382 9.88 -19.55 49.92
C LEU A 382 11.32 -19.54 50.50
N PRO A 383 12.24 -18.79 49.85
CA PRO A 383 13.18 -17.94 50.58
C PRO A 383 13.06 -16.45 50.23
N GLN A 384 13.23 -15.56 51.21
CA GLN A 384 13.13 -14.10 51.07
C GLN A 384 14.48 -13.41 50.85
N THR A 385 14.48 -12.18 50.28
CA THR A 385 15.30 -10.97 50.62
C THR A 385 15.06 -9.87 49.55
N PRO A 386 15.49 -8.59 49.75
CA PRO A 386 14.96 -7.58 50.68
C PRO A 386 14.41 -6.31 49.92
N PRO A 387 13.85 -5.27 50.57
CA PRO A 387 13.15 -4.19 49.88
C PRO A 387 14.05 -3.05 49.36
N SER A 388 13.64 -2.39 48.27
CA SER A 388 14.31 -1.21 47.68
C SER A 388 13.66 0.12 48.08
N GLU A 389 14.48 1.17 48.19
CA GLU A 389 14.10 2.52 48.63
C GLU A 389 13.28 3.33 47.59
N PRO A 390 12.51 4.36 48.02
CA PRO A 390 11.74 5.22 47.11
C PRO A 390 12.62 6.30 46.44
N VAL A 391 12.43 6.47 45.12
CA VAL A 391 13.08 7.51 44.31
C VAL A 391 12.19 8.77 44.24
N PRO A 392 12.73 10.02 44.20
CA PRO A 392 11.93 11.23 44.39
C PRO A 392 11.13 11.70 43.17
N ASP A 393 10.01 12.38 43.43
CA ASP A 393 9.22 13.11 42.42
C ASP A 393 10.05 14.17 41.68
N LEU A 394 10.04 14.12 40.33
CA LEU A 394 10.59 15.17 39.47
C LEU A 394 9.50 15.79 38.58
N LEU A 395 8.88 16.83 39.13
CA LEU A 395 8.38 18.04 38.45
C LEU A 395 7.97 17.91 36.97
N THR A 396 6.72 17.51 36.73
CA THR A 396 6.07 17.60 35.41
C THR A 396 5.93 19.06 34.94
N SER A 397 6.51 19.39 33.78
CA SER A 397 6.27 20.66 33.06
C SER A 397 5.24 20.46 31.95
N PRO A 398 4.28 21.39 31.73
CA PRO A 398 3.18 21.19 30.79
C PRO A 398 3.58 21.42 29.34
N ARG A 399 3.21 20.51 28.44
CA ARG A 399 3.37 20.64 26.98
C ARG A 399 2.11 21.23 26.33
N LEU A 400 2.29 22.00 25.26
CA LEU A 400 1.23 22.64 24.46
C LEU A 400 1.03 21.85 23.15
N ALA A 401 -0.19 21.86 22.60
CA ALA A 401 -0.55 21.23 21.33
C ALA A 401 -1.54 22.11 20.55
N THR A 402 -1.52 22.01 19.22
CA THR A 402 -2.37 22.75 18.26
C THR A 402 -3.50 21.88 17.69
N SER A 403 -4.43 22.47 16.93
CA SER A 403 -5.70 21.85 16.52
C SER A 403 -5.65 21.02 15.23
N THR A 404 -4.48 20.87 14.60
CA THR A 404 -4.31 20.26 13.26
C THR A 404 -3.55 18.92 13.27
N HIS A 405 -3.11 18.46 14.45
CA HIS A 405 -2.19 17.33 14.57
C HIS A 405 -2.93 15.97 14.61
N ILE A 406 -2.78 15.16 13.55
CA ILE A 406 -3.24 13.76 13.52
C ILE A 406 -2.07 12.85 13.90
N TRP A 407 -2.30 11.90 14.80
CA TRP A 407 -1.31 10.85 15.10
C TRP A 407 -1.44 9.69 14.10
N ILE A 408 -0.32 9.02 13.82
CA ILE A 408 -0.25 7.84 12.94
C ILE A 408 0.52 6.76 13.71
N PRO A 409 0.13 5.46 13.63
CA PRO A 409 0.83 4.41 14.35
C PRO A 409 2.33 4.43 14.01
N GLY A 410 3.16 4.62 15.04
CA GLY A 410 4.59 4.79 14.86
C GLY A 410 5.03 6.25 14.68
N ALA A 411 4.36 7.26 15.23
CA ALA A 411 4.88 8.65 15.26
C ALA A 411 5.37 9.03 16.68
N PRO A 412 6.57 9.63 16.86
CA PRO A 412 7.00 10.11 18.17
C PRO A 412 6.30 11.43 18.54
N PRO A 413 6.11 11.74 19.84
CA PRO A 413 5.63 13.06 20.26
C PRO A 413 6.73 14.11 20.03
N ALA A 414 6.42 15.18 19.29
CA ALA A 414 7.38 16.20 18.91
C ALA A 414 8.15 16.77 20.13
N PHE A 415 9.48 16.58 20.15
CA PHE A 415 10.37 17.19 21.13
C PHE A 415 11.78 17.38 20.55
N LYS A 416 12.12 18.61 20.12
CA LYS A 416 13.51 18.99 19.84
C LYS A 416 14.25 19.22 21.16
N PRO A 417 15.40 18.56 21.43
CA PRO A 417 16.22 18.91 22.59
C PRO A 417 16.95 20.24 22.34
N THR A 418 16.85 21.17 23.29
CA THR A 418 17.65 22.40 23.28
C THR A 418 19.12 22.08 23.59
N PRO A 419 20.10 22.70 22.89
CA PRO A 419 21.51 22.42 23.12
C PRO A 419 21.98 22.99 24.47
N THR A 420 22.36 22.10 25.40
CA THR A 420 23.01 22.49 26.65
C THR A 420 24.46 22.92 26.43
N LEU A 421 24.83 24.06 26.99
CA LEU A 421 26.19 24.59 26.97
C LEU A 421 27.21 23.70 27.72
N GLY A 422 28.29 23.28 27.03
CA GLY A 422 29.61 23.18 27.68
C GLY A 422 30.52 21.97 27.38
N VAL A 423 31.82 22.30 27.29
CA VAL A 423 33.02 21.44 27.50
C VAL A 423 33.56 20.61 26.31
N SER A 424 34.42 21.26 25.51
CA SER A 424 35.66 20.68 24.95
C SER A 424 36.76 20.65 26.04
N PRO A 425 37.90 19.90 25.96
CA PRO A 425 38.61 19.51 24.72
C PRO A 425 39.38 18.15 24.67
N LYS A 426 39.79 17.70 23.46
CA LYS A 426 41.22 17.52 23.04
C LYS A 426 41.38 16.84 21.67
N SER A 427 42.33 17.33 20.87
CA SER A 427 42.80 16.77 19.59
C SER A 427 43.94 15.75 19.79
N PRO A 428 44.38 14.97 18.77
CA PRO A 428 45.43 15.48 17.85
C PRO A 428 45.52 14.90 16.41
N THR A 429 46.15 15.66 15.48
CA THR A 429 47.04 15.26 14.34
C THR A 429 46.65 14.22 13.26
N SER A 430 47.16 14.18 12.00
CA SER A 430 47.65 15.18 11.00
C SER A 430 48.31 14.45 9.78
N THR A 431 47.88 14.68 8.53
CA THR A 431 48.58 14.38 7.23
C THR A 431 47.69 14.85 6.06
N SER A 432 47.99 15.86 5.22
CA SER A 432 49.01 16.03 4.16
C SER A 432 48.56 15.65 2.71
N THR A 433 47.96 16.63 2.00
CA THR A 433 48.23 17.12 0.60
C THR A 433 48.94 16.21 -0.43
N PRO A 434 48.58 16.23 -1.74
CA PRO A 434 48.84 17.43 -2.59
C PRO A 434 47.85 17.80 -3.73
N SER A 435 48.05 19.02 -4.24
CA SER A 435 47.35 19.72 -5.35
C SER A 435 48.05 19.55 -6.72
N PHE A 436 47.37 19.72 -7.87
CA PHE A 436 47.26 20.96 -8.71
C PHE A 436 46.76 20.54 -10.13
N PRO A 437 46.43 21.45 -11.10
CA PRO A 437 46.19 22.90 -11.03
C PRO A 437 44.80 23.32 -11.61
N SER A 438 44.48 24.61 -11.52
CA SER A 438 43.34 25.23 -12.23
C SER A 438 43.79 25.95 -13.52
N PHE A 439 42.83 26.21 -14.42
CA PHE A 439 42.92 27.35 -15.35
C PHE A 439 41.75 28.29 -15.08
N SER A 440 42.01 29.59 -15.14
CA SER A 440 41.09 30.65 -14.75
C SER A 440 41.13 31.81 -15.74
N MET A 441 39.99 32.45 -15.97
CA MET A 441 39.95 33.87 -16.33
C MET A 441 38.96 34.61 -15.41
N ILE A 442 39.36 35.83 -15.05
CA ILE A 442 38.80 36.77 -14.05
C ILE A 442 38.54 38.10 -14.83
N PRO A 443 38.35 39.32 -14.27
CA PRO A 443 37.92 39.87 -12.95
C PRO A 443 36.87 41.04 -13.12
N PRO A 444 36.64 42.00 -12.17
CA PRO A 444 36.54 41.97 -10.68
C PRO A 444 35.39 42.81 -10.02
N THR A 445 35.15 42.54 -8.72
CA THR A 445 34.76 43.50 -7.62
C THR A 445 33.38 44.21 -7.58
N PRO A 446 32.90 44.69 -6.40
CA PRO A 446 33.59 44.83 -5.10
C PRO A 446 32.98 44.09 -3.88
N ARG A 447 33.76 44.02 -2.80
CA ARG A 447 33.34 43.62 -1.44
C ARG A 447 32.73 44.81 -0.69
N ILE A 448 31.59 44.62 -0.03
CA ILE A 448 31.18 45.44 1.13
C ILE A 448 30.60 44.52 2.23
N GLU A 449 31.21 44.63 3.40
CA GLU A 449 30.74 44.39 4.79
C GLU A 449 29.99 43.11 5.21
N GLN A 450 30.41 42.58 6.38
CA GLN A 450 29.70 41.56 7.13
C GLN A 450 28.41 42.15 7.72
N VAL A 451 27.26 41.74 7.21
CA VAL A 451 25.99 41.87 7.93
C VAL A 451 25.76 40.57 8.71
N SER A 452 25.39 40.70 9.98
CA SER A 452 25.18 39.55 10.88
C SER A 452 24.19 38.55 10.29
N MET A 453 24.50 37.27 10.44
CA MET A 453 23.56 36.16 10.25
C MET A 453 22.30 36.41 11.10
N SER A 454 21.21 36.82 10.45
CA SER A 454 19.88 36.71 11.02
C SER A 454 19.56 35.24 11.19
N SER A 455 19.16 34.84 12.40
CA SER A 455 18.66 33.51 12.71
C SER A 455 17.68 33.02 11.64
N ALA A 456 17.93 31.82 11.12
CA ALA A 456 16.92 31.08 10.37
C ALA A 456 15.65 30.93 11.24
N PRO A 457 14.45 30.93 10.64
CA PRO A 457 13.24 30.58 11.36
C PRO A 457 13.32 29.10 11.75
N ASP A 458 13.60 28.85 13.03
CA ASP A 458 13.25 27.58 13.67
C ASP A 458 11.72 27.55 13.87
N ASP A 459 11.15 26.35 13.97
CA ASP A 459 9.70 26.05 14.04
C ASP A 459 8.92 26.10 12.70
N THR A 460 9.26 25.22 11.75
CA THR A 460 8.27 24.69 10.81
C THR A 460 7.35 23.71 11.57
N GLU A 461 6.06 24.02 11.68
CA GLU A 461 5.05 23.11 12.22
C GLU A 461 4.81 21.96 11.22
N ALA A 462 4.69 20.72 11.70
CA ALA A 462 4.47 19.57 10.81
C ALA A 462 3.04 19.63 10.24
N LEU A 463 2.92 19.71 8.91
CA LEU A 463 1.66 19.91 8.21
C LEU A 463 1.34 18.76 7.27
N LEU A 464 0.12 18.23 7.37
CA LEU A 464 -0.39 17.14 6.53
C LEU A 464 -0.91 17.64 5.17
N LEU A 465 -1.34 18.89 5.11
CA LEU A 465 -1.87 19.56 3.91
C LEU A 465 -1.11 20.86 3.68
N PRO A 466 -0.82 21.26 2.42
CA PRO A 466 -0.08 22.48 2.13
C PRO A 466 -0.73 23.78 2.63
N ASP A 467 -2.05 23.89 2.50
CA ASP A 467 -2.83 25.08 2.84
C ASP A 467 -4.34 24.76 2.90
N GLU A 468 -5.13 25.71 3.39
CA GLU A 468 -6.61 25.62 3.55
C GLU A 468 -7.40 25.41 2.23
N THR A 469 -6.75 25.48 1.06
CA THR A 469 -7.39 25.17 -0.23
C THR A 469 -7.36 23.68 -0.56
N TRP A 470 -6.76 22.85 0.29
CA TRP A 470 -6.72 21.40 0.17
C TRP A 470 -7.74 20.70 1.05
N ILE A 471 -8.19 19.54 0.59
CA ILE A 471 -8.89 18.54 1.40
C ILE A 471 -8.20 17.18 1.24
N ALA A 472 -8.29 16.33 2.27
CA ALA A 472 -7.80 14.97 2.26
C ALA A 472 -8.96 13.96 2.15
N ILE A 473 -8.82 12.96 1.29
CA ILE A 473 -9.73 11.82 1.18
C ILE A 473 -8.96 10.55 1.55
N ILE A 474 -9.24 10.00 2.73
CA ILE A 474 -8.59 8.84 3.31
C ILE A 474 -9.32 7.57 2.86
N CYS A 475 -8.57 6.63 2.29
CA CYS A 475 -9.07 5.35 1.81
C CYS A 475 -8.64 4.20 2.76
N GLY A 476 -9.40 3.12 2.80
CA GLY A 476 -9.02 1.89 3.53
C GLY A 476 -9.32 1.89 5.03
N VAL A 477 -10.09 2.86 5.52
CA VAL A 477 -10.58 2.92 6.90
C VAL A 477 -12.09 3.17 6.89
N THR A 478 -12.83 2.66 7.87
CA THR A 478 -14.21 3.14 8.11
C THR A 478 -14.24 4.20 9.18
N LYS A 479 -15.33 4.96 9.24
CA LYS A 479 -15.55 5.95 10.30
C LYS A 479 -15.61 5.28 11.68
N GLU A 480 -16.16 4.08 11.78
CA GLU A 480 -16.20 3.29 13.01
C GLU A 480 -14.79 2.80 13.39
N GLN A 481 -13.99 2.36 12.43
CA GLN A 481 -12.58 2.03 12.69
C GLN A 481 -11.83 3.26 13.19
N TRP A 482 -11.95 4.41 12.53
CA TRP A 482 -11.36 5.69 12.98
C TRP A 482 -11.77 6.03 14.41
N LEU A 483 -13.07 6.13 14.69
CA LEU A 483 -13.61 6.47 16.02
C LEU A 483 -13.27 5.42 17.09
N SER A 484 -13.13 4.13 16.74
CA SER A 484 -12.73 3.08 17.69
C SER A 484 -11.28 3.18 18.15
N GLN A 485 -10.48 4.04 17.52
CA GLN A 485 -9.07 4.24 17.83
C GLN A 485 -8.82 5.53 18.66
N GLY A 486 -9.83 6.37 18.88
CA GLY A 486 -9.76 7.56 19.76
C GLY A 486 -11.03 8.42 19.72
N ASP A 487 -11.32 9.16 20.81
CA ASP A 487 -12.52 10.01 21.00
C ASP A 487 -12.55 11.30 20.14
N GLU A 488 -11.81 11.35 19.03
CA GLU A 488 -11.64 12.55 18.21
C GLU A 488 -12.26 12.38 16.82
N GLU A 489 -13.05 13.39 16.41
CA GLU A 489 -13.59 13.48 15.06
C GLU A 489 -12.46 13.67 14.04
N LEU A 490 -12.72 13.38 12.77
CA LEU A 490 -11.80 13.72 11.68
C LEU A 490 -11.52 15.23 11.71
N PRO A 491 -10.27 15.68 11.50
CA PRO A 491 -9.99 17.11 11.41
C PRO A 491 -10.73 17.79 10.26
N GLU A 492 -10.84 19.10 10.35
CA GLU A 492 -11.40 19.92 9.28
C GLU A 492 -10.63 19.69 7.96
N GLY A 493 -11.35 19.52 6.86
CA GLY A 493 -10.79 19.16 5.56
C GLY A 493 -10.51 17.66 5.34
N PHE A 494 -10.69 16.78 6.32
CA PHE A 494 -10.47 15.33 6.17
C PHE A 494 -11.77 14.54 6.02
N TYR A 495 -11.82 13.68 5.00
CA TYR A 495 -12.97 12.84 4.64
C TYR A 495 -12.56 11.38 4.49
N ILE A 496 -13.46 10.44 4.80
CA ILE A 496 -13.23 9.00 4.61
C ILE A 496 -14.00 8.55 3.37
N ALA A 497 -13.31 7.90 2.43
CA ALA A 497 -13.96 7.28 1.29
C ALA A 497 -14.72 5.99 1.72
N PRO A 498 -15.96 5.76 1.23
CA PRO A 498 -16.65 4.49 1.42
C PRO A 498 -15.81 3.31 0.94
N ARG A 499 -15.97 2.13 1.56
CA ARG A 499 -15.18 0.94 1.18
C ARG A 499 -15.35 0.57 -0.30
N ASP A 500 -16.57 0.68 -0.81
CA ASP A 500 -16.96 0.39 -2.19
C ASP A 500 -16.71 1.56 -3.16
N VAL A 501 -15.93 2.58 -2.76
CA VAL A 501 -15.56 3.68 -3.65
C VAL A 501 -14.88 3.15 -4.92
N TYR A 502 -15.31 3.65 -6.07
CA TYR A 502 -14.67 3.32 -7.34
C TYR A 502 -13.37 4.10 -7.48
N MET A 503 -12.27 3.50 -7.00
CA MET A 503 -10.93 4.11 -6.95
C MET A 503 -10.48 4.83 -8.24
N PRO A 504 -10.76 4.35 -9.48
CA PRO A 504 -10.39 5.10 -10.68
C PRO A 504 -11.01 6.50 -10.76
N ASP A 505 -12.24 6.70 -10.30
CA ASP A 505 -12.88 8.03 -10.25
C ASP A 505 -12.24 8.92 -9.18
N LEU A 506 -11.94 8.35 -8.00
CA LEU A 506 -11.28 9.08 -6.92
C LEU A 506 -9.86 9.54 -7.34
N THR A 507 -9.10 8.64 -7.96
CA THR A 507 -7.79 8.95 -8.56
C THR A 507 -7.92 9.99 -9.69
N ALA A 508 -9.02 9.95 -10.47
CA ALA A 508 -9.28 10.93 -11.54
C ALA A 508 -9.60 12.34 -11.02
N ILE A 509 -10.34 12.49 -9.91
CA ILE A 509 -10.57 13.81 -9.30
C ILE A 509 -9.38 14.31 -8.48
N GLY A 510 -8.59 13.42 -7.88
CA GLY A 510 -7.42 13.73 -7.06
C GLY A 510 -6.41 14.62 -7.77
N ASP A 511 -5.86 15.59 -7.06
CA ASP A 511 -4.77 16.47 -7.51
C ASP A 511 -3.40 15.90 -7.14
N VAL A 512 -3.31 15.16 -6.03
CA VAL A 512 -2.17 14.32 -5.63
C VAL A 512 -2.71 13.04 -5.01
N VAL A 513 -2.04 11.91 -5.23
CA VAL A 513 -2.26 10.68 -4.47
C VAL A 513 -1.02 10.42 -3.61
N LEU A 514 -1.20 10.29 -2.29
CA LEU A 514 -0.19 9.77 -1.37
C LEU A 514 -0.50 8.29 -1.12
N GLY A 515 0.47 7.39 -1.32
CA GLY A 515 0.22 5.99 -1.04
C GLY A 515 1.39 5.04 -1.21
N LYS A 516 1.07 3.74 -1.11
CA LYS A 516 2.03 2.65 -1.28
C LYS A 516 2.47 2.51 -2.74
N LEU A 517 3.78 2.44 -2.99
CA LEU A 517 4.35 2.21 -4.33
C LEU A 517 4.09 0.76 -4.81
N GLY A 518 2.88 0.48 -5.29
CA GLY A 518 2.51 -0.80 -5.91
C GLY A 518 1.84 -0.58 -7.27
N TYR A 519 1.97 -1.56 -8.18
CA TYR A 519 1.54 -1.40 -9.58
C TYR A 519 0.10 -0.90 -9.73
N GLY A 520 -0.85 -1.38 -8.91
CA GLY A 520 -2.26 -0.98 -8.98
C GLY A 520 -2.43 0.54 -8.93
N THR A 521 -2.04 1.16 -7.81
CA THR A 521 -2.13 2.61 -7.60
C THR A 521 -1.29 3.39 -8.61
N VAL A 522 -0.05 2.95 -8.88
CA VAL A 522 0.84 3.59 -9.88
C VAL A 522 0.21 3.60 -11.27
N SER A 523 -0.40 2.49 -11.68
CA SER A 523 -1.03 2.36 -12.99
C SER A 523 -2.29 3.22 -13.12
N GLU A 524 -3.13 3.31 -12.08
CA GLU A 524 -4.27 4.22 -12.06
C GLU A 524 -3.80 5.68 -12.13
N CYS A 525 -2.83 6.11 -11.31
CA CYS A 525 -2.25 7.46 -11.32
C CYS A 525 -1.70 7.85 -12.70
N ILE A 526 -0.92 6.97 -13.34
CA ILE A 526 -0.38 7.18 -14.69
C ILE A 526 -1.50 7.26 -15.75
N ASN A 527 -2.60 6.53 -15.57
CA ASN A 527 -3.71 6.56 -16.52
C ASN A 527 -4.42 7.92 -16.57
N VAL A 528 -4.60 8.56 -15.42
CA VAL A 528 -5.31 9.84 -15.27
C VAL A 528 -4.39 11.04 -15.01
N GLN A 529 -3.08 10.83 -15.15
CA GLN A 529 -2.02 11.82 -14.96
C GLN A 529 -2.03 12.50 -13.57
N THR A 530 -2.34 11.75 -12.51
CA THR A 530 -2.28 12.25 -11.13
C THR A 530 -0.85 12.10 -10.59
N PRO A 531 -0.25 13.18 -10.04
CA PRO A 531 0.96 13.10 -9.22
C PRO A 531 0.84 12.06 -8.10
N PHE A 532 1.96 11.40 -7.81
CA PHE A 532 2.03 10.31 -6.84
C PHE A 532 3.18 10.55 -5.85
N VAL A 533 2.82 10.82 -4.59
CA VAL A 533 3.73 10.81 -3.46
C VAL A 533 3.78 9.39 -2.90
N TYR A 534 4.98 8.86 -2.66
CA TYR A 534 5.14 7.48 -2.19
C TYR A 534 6.17 7.35 -1.07
N VAL A 535 5.91 6.40 -0.17
CA VAL A 535 6.86 5.98 0.85
C VAL A 535 7.65 4.78 0.31
N SER A 536 8.98 4.88 0.39
CA SER A 536 9.94 3.88 -0.10
C SER A 536 9.80 2.53 0.60
N ARG A 537 10.03 1.44 -0.13
CA ARG A 537 9.94 0.05 0.39
C ARG A 537 11.15 -0.77 -0.09
N PRO A 538 12.36 -0.50 0.46
CA PRO A 538 13.61 -0.98 -0.12
C PRO A 538 13.72 -2.50 -0.30
N ILE A 539 12.99 -3.29 0.51
CA ILE A 539 12.96 -4.77 0.46
C ILE A 539 11.97 -5.32 -0.59
N PHE A 540 11.22 -4.49 -1.30
CA PHE A 540 10.21 -4.95 -2.26
C PHE A 540 10.64 -4.73 -3.72
N VAL A 541 11.38 -5.68 -4.29
CA VAL A 541 12.07 -5.56 -5.60
C VAL A 541 11.25 -4.99 -6.78
N GLU A 542 9.91 -5.14 -6.81
CA GLU A 542 9.03 -4.49 -7.80
C GLU A 542 9.23 -2.97 -7.86
N GLU A 543 9.50 -2.36 -6.70
CA GLU A 543 9.73 -0.93 -6.48
C GLU A 543 10.67 -0.32 -7.53
N HIS A 544 11.80 -0.98 -7.83
CA HIS A 544 12.77 -0.49 -8.81
C HIS A 544 12.18 -0.28 -10.21
N GLY A 545 11.28 -1.18 -10.64
CA GLY A 545 10.56 -1.06 -11.91
C GLY A 545 9.52 0.05 -11.88
N LEU A 546 8.88 0.28 -10.72
CA LEU A 546 7.86 1.33 -10.54
C LEU A 546 8.48 2.72 -10.39
N ARG A 547 9.60 2.89 -9.70
CA ARG A 547 10.34 4.17 -9.61
C ARG A 547 10.77 4.64 -11.01
N LEU A 548 11.41 3.77 -11.79
CA LEU A 548 11.79 4.06 -13.19
C LEU A 548 10.57 4.40 -14.07
N LEU A 549 9.40 3.81 -13.80
CA LEU A 549 8.17 4.14 -14.52
C LEU A 549 7.64 5.53 -14.13
N LEU A 550 7.60 5.86 -12.84
CA LEU A 550 7.15 7.16 -12.32
C LEU A 550 8.06 8.30 -12.75
N GLU A 551 9.38 8.12 -12.65
CA GLU A 551 10.41 9.07 -13.11
C GLU A 551 10.20 9.40 -14.59
N LYS A 552 10.05 8.37 -15.42
CA LYS A 552 9.78 8.51 -16.86
C LYS A 552 8.43 9.17 -17.18
N GLN A 553 7.45 9.12 -16.28
CA GLN A 553 6.19 9.86 -16.43
C GLN A 553 6.25 11.28 -15.84
N GLY A 554 7.26 11.60 -15.02
CA GLY A 554 7.41 12.90 -14.37
C GLY A 554 6.43 13.15 -13.22
N VAL A 555 5.86 12.09 -12.63
CA VAL A 555 4.76 12.19 -11.65
C VAL A 555 5.10 11.69 -10.24
N GLY A 556 6.30 11.14 -10.01
CA GLY A 556 6.71 10.60 -8.71
C GLY A 556 7.42 11.62 -7.82
N VAL A 557 7.08 11.64 -6.53
CA VAL A 557 7.83 12.27 -5.44
C VAL A 557 7.97 11.25 -4.30
N GLU A 558 9.18 11.08 -3.78
CA GLU A 558 9.43 10.22 -2.62
C GLU A 558 9.23 11.01 -1.34
N LEU A 559 8.47 10.45 -0.39
CA LEU A 559 8.31 10.95 0.96
C LEU A 559 9.10 10.02 1.89
N SER A 560 10.00 10.58 2.70
CA SER A 560 10.78 9.76 3.62
C SER A 560 9.88 9.11 4.68
N ARG A 561 10.33 8.00 5.26
CA ARG A 561 9.60 7.32 6.32
C ARG A 561 9.39 8.25 7.53
N ASP A 562 10.41 9.01 7.92
CA ASP A 562 10.36 9.92 9.07
C ASP A 562 9.38 11.07 8.85
N GLN A 563 9.31 11.62 7.63
CA GLN A 563 8.33 12.64 7.27
C GLN A 563 6.91 12.08 7.19
N TYR A 564 6.77 10.84 6.69
CA TYR A 564 5.49 10.15 6.67
C TYR A 564 4.96 9.87 8.09
N GLU A 565 5.78 9.27 8.96
CA GLU A 565 5.46 9.01 10.37
C GLU A 565 5.27 10.34 11.14
N GLY A 566 6.11 11.35 10.91
CA GLY A 566 6.05 12.65 11.57
C GLY A 566 4.90 13.58 11.15
N GLY A 567 4.12 13.21 10.13
CA GLY A 567 3.01 14.02 9.61
C GLY A 567 3.46 15.24 8.79
N ASP A 568 4.70 15.25 8.30
CA ASP A 568 5.29 16.30 7.48
C ASP A 568 5.09 15.98 5.99
N TRP A 569 3.85 16.14 5.52
CA TRP A 569 3.45 15.75 4.15
C TRP A 569 3.33 16.94 3.19
N ALA A 570 3.09 18.14 3.73
CA ALA A 570 2.77 19.35 2.99
C ALA A 570 3.78 19.69 1.88
N ASP A 571 5.08 19.59 2.17
CA ASP A 571 6.13 19.91 1.20
C ASP A 571 6.15 18.91 0.03
N ALA A 572 6.11 17.60 0.32
CA ALA A 572 6.09 16.56 -0.72
C ALA A 572 4.80 16.60 -1.57
N VAL A 573 3.65 16.90 -0.95
CA VAL A 573 2.36 17.09 -1.65
C VAL A 573 2.42 18.33 -2.55
N SER A 574 2.99 19.43 -2.05
CA SER A 574 3.20 20.66 -2.85
C SER A 574 4.14 20.43 -4.03
N GLU A 575 5.25 19.73 -3.81
CA GLU A 575 6.21 19.39 -4.85
C GLU A 575 5.57 18.51 -5.94
N ALA A 576 4.82 17.47 -5.54
CA ALA A 576 4.14 16.58 -6.47
C ALA A 576 3.07 17.32 -7.29
N TYR A 577 2.29 18.18 -6.64
CA TYR A 577 1.31 19.04 -7.29
C TYR A 577 1.98 19.97 -8.32
N GLU A 578 3.00 20.72 -7.92
CA GLU A 578 3.70 21.66 -8.80
C GLU A 578 4.37 20.96 -9.99
N LYS A 579 4.95 19.77 -9.78
CA LYS A 579 5.54 18.95 -10.86
C LYS A 579 4.52 18.49 -11.89
N GLY A 580 3.29 18.13 -11.48
CA GLY A 580 2.34 17.42 -12.34
C GLY A 580 1.03 18.14 -12.67
N LYS A 581 0.72 19.31 -12.09
CA LYS A 581 -0.54 20.05 -12.33
C LYS A 581 -0.86 20.27 -13.81
N ASP A 582 0.11 20.66 -14.63
CA ASP A 582 -0.09 20.89 -16.08
C ASP A 582 -0.44 19.58 -16.81
N ALA A 583 0.20 18.47 -16.40
CA ALA A 583 -0.07 17.14 -16.92
C ALA A 583 -1.45 16.64 -16.46
N LYS A 584 -1.83 16.92 -15.21
CA LYS A 584 -3.14 16.60 -14.62
C LYS A 584 -4.27 17.34 -15.31
N ASP A 585 -4.13 18.64 -15.52
CA ASP A 585 -5.12 19.47 -16.20
C ASP A 585 -5.31 19.08 -17.66
N LYS A 586 -4.22 18.68 -18.33
CA LYS A 586 -4.31 18.05 -19.64
C LYS A 586 -5.01 16.69 -19.56
N GLY A 587 -4.68 15.85 -18.58
CA GLY A 587 -5.29 14.55 -18.35
C GLY A 587 -6.79 14.62 -18.09
N ARG A 588 -7.27 15.64 -17.37
CA ARG A 588 -8.69 15.95 -17.18
C ARG A 588 -9.37 16.28 -18.50
N LYS A 589 -8.76 17.13 -19.35
CA LYS A 589 -9.29 17.53 -20.67
C LYS A 589 -9.26 16.40 -21.71
N ASP A 590 -8.19 15.60 -21.73
CA ASP A 590 -8.02 14.43 -22.63
C ASP A 590 -8.65 13.14 -22.04
N GLY A 591 -9.32 13.18 -20.88
CA GLY A 591 -9.72 12.00 -20.08
C GLY A 591 -10.54 10.97 -20.85
N VAL A 592 -11.62 11.40 -21.52
CA VAL A 592 -12.48 10.56 -22.38
C VAL A 592 -11.68 9.91 -23.52
N LYS A 593 -10.78 10.68 -24.15
CA LYS A 593 -9.91 10.21 -25.23
C LYS A 593 -8.85 9.22 -24.74
N THR A 594 -8.38 9.37 -23.51
CA THR A 594 -7.49 8.41 -22.84
C THR A 594 -8.21 7.11 -22.54
N ALA A 595 -9.44 7.15 -22.01
CA ALA A 595 -10.27 5.96 -21.79
C ALA A 595 -10.51 5.18 -23.10
N LEU A 596 -10.92 5.88 -24.18
CA LEU A 596 -11.09 5.30 -25.51
C LEU A 596 -9.79 4.72 -26.11
N ARG A 597 -8.62 5.26 -25.74
CA ARG A 597 -7.32 4.68 -26.11
C ARG A 597 -7.06 3.39 -25.34
N ARG A 598 -7.28 3.38 -24.02
CA ARG A 598 -7.10 2.17 -23.18
C ARG A 598 -8.02 1.04 -23.60
N GLU A 599 -9.27 1.35 -23.93
CA GLU A 599 -10.22 0.39 -24.47
C GLU A 599 -9.70 -0.25 -25.76
N LYS A 600 -9.22 0.55 -26.72
CA LYS A 600 -8.63 0.05 -27.97
C LYS A 600 -7.36 -0.79 -27.74
N GLU A 601 -6.51 -0.39 -26.79
CA GLU A 601 -5.32 -1.14 -26.39
C GLU A 601 -5.69 -2.50 -25.77
N GLY A 602 -6.63 -2.53 -24.82
CA GLY A 602 -7.14 -3.74 -24.17
C GLY A 602 -7.85 -4.68 -25.13
N MET A 603 -8.76 -4.17 -25.97
CA MET A 603 -9.47 -4.92 -27.00
C MET A 603 -8.54 -5.43 -28.12
N LYS A 604 -7.38 -4.81 -28.34
CA LYS A 604 -6.33 -5.37 -29.19
C LYS A 604 -5.62 -6.53 -28.47
N MET A 605 -5.19 -6.33 -27.24
CA MET A 605 -4.50 -7.35 -26.43
C MET A 605 -5.36 -8.61 -26.24
N ALA A 606 -6.67 -8.46 -25.99
CA ALA A 606 -7.63 -9.56 -25.91
C ALA A 606 -7.64 -10.41 -27.19
N ARG A 607 -7.77 -9.78 -28.37
CA ARG A 607 -7.71 -10.48 -29.67
C ARG A 607 -6.34 -11.08 -29.96
N ASP A 608 -5.24 -10.39 -29.63
CA ASP A 608 -3.88 -10.90 -29.82
C ASP A 608 -3.60 -12.16 -28.95
N ILE A 609 -4.22 -12.26 -27.77
CA ILE A 609 -4.15 -13.46 -26.92
C ILE A 609 -4.98 -14.60 -27.51
N LEU A 610 -6.23 -14.35 -27.90
CA LEU A 610 -7.08 -15.40 -28.47
C LEU A 610 -6.48 -15.97 -29.77
N ALA A 611 -5.96 -15.11 -30.64
CA ALA A 611 -5.25 -15.53 -31.84
C ALA A 611 -3.98 -16.34 -31.53
N TRP A 612 -3.29 -16.04 -30.41
CA TRP A 612 -2.16 -16.86 -29.94
C TRP A 612 -2.64 -18.22 -29.40
N VAL A 613 -3.73 -18.27 -28.63
CA VAL A 613 -4.32 -19.53 -28.15
C VAL A 613 -4.72 -20.41 -29.34
N ASP A 614 -5.44 -19.87 -30.33
CA ASP A 614 -5.82 -20.65 -31.50
C ASP A 614 -4.62 -21.11 -32.34
N ALA A 615 -3.54 -20.31 -32.43
CA ALA A 615 -2.28 -20.76 -33.03
C ALA A 615 -1.61 -21.91 -32.23
N CYS A 616 -1.75 -21.93 -30.90
CA CYS A 616 -1.31 -23.05 -30.06
C CYS A 616 -2.09 -24.33 -30.35
N TRP A 617 -3.38 -24.24 -30.70
CA TRP A 617 -4.23 -25.38 -31.06
C TRP A 617 -4.33 -25.66 -32.57
N ALA A 618 -3.69 -24.86 -33.43
CA ALA A 618 -3.67 -25.12 -34.86
C ALA A 618 -2.92 -26.43 -35.18
N ASN A 619 -3.55 -27.31 -35.96
CA ASN A 619 -3.03 -28.62 -36.38
C ASN A 619 -2.78 -29.63 -35.24
N THR A 620 -3.55 -29.57 -34.15
CA THR A 620 -3.64 -30.63 -33.12
C THR A 620 -4.74 -31.64 -33.44
#